data_AF-A0A366HPM9-F1
#
_entry.id   AF-A0A366HPM9-F1
#
_cell.length_a   1.000
_cell.length_b   1.000
_cell.length_c   1.000
_cell.angle_alpha   90.00
_cell.angle_beta   90.00
_cell.angle_gamma   90.00
#
_symmetry.space_group_name_H-M   'P 1'
#
loop_
_entity.id
_entity.type
_entity.pdbx_description
1 polymer ?
#
loop_
_entity_poly.entity_id
_entity_poly.type
_entity_poly.pdbx_seq_one_letter_code
_entity_poly.pdbx_strand_id
1 'polypeptide(L)' 'MSWTLALVAVPLLYVLTFPLIFFTVMPPSYTPSPGTPRRPPAWLNVYARPFFWMMDKTPPAHPLNQYGAWWRSMLE' A
#
# COMPACT_ATOMS: atom_id res chain seq x y z
N MET A 1 -24.02 -9.14 -15.99
CA MET A 1 -23.81 -8.03 -15.02
C MET A 1 -22.73 -8.34 -13.97
N SER A 2 -22.58 -9.60 -13.53
CA SER A 2 -21.59 -9.99 -12.49
C SER A 2 -20.14 -9.65 -12.83
N TRP A 3 -19.75 -9.70 -14.11
CA TRP A 3 -18.41 -9.34 -14.57
C TRP A 3 -18.07 -7.85 -14.38
N THR A 4 -19.04 -6.96 -14.57
CA THR A 4 -18.86 -5.51 -14.37
C THR A 4 -18.57 -5.20 -12.89
N LEU A 5 -19.28 -5.88 -11.98
CA LEU A 5 -19.03 -5.77 -10.55
C LEU A 5 -17.63 -6.28 -10.19
N ALA A 6 -17.21 -7.41 -10.73
CA ALA A 6 -15.86 -7.94 -10.49
C ALA A 6 -14.76 -6.98 -10.97
N LEU A 7 -14.92 -6.39 -12.16
CA LEU A 7 -13.96 -5.44 -12.73
C LEU A 7 -13.78 -4.18 -11.87
N VAL A 8 -14.82 -3.74 -11.15
CA VAL A 8 -14.74 -2.60 -10.23
C VAL A 8 -14.30 -3.02 -8.83
N ALA A 9 -14.77 -4.17 -8.35
CA ALA A 9 -14.48 -4.65 -7.00
C ALA A 9 -13.00 -5.02 -6.83
N VAL A 10 -12.37 -5.65 -7.82
CA VAL A 10 -10.95 -6.06 -7.74
C VAL A 10 -10.00 -4.89 -7.47
N PRO A 11 -9.99 -3.79 -8.24
CA PRO A 11 -9.10 -2.66 -7.96
C PRO A 11 -9.46 -1.96 -6.65
N LEU A 12 -10.75 -1.89 -6.28
CA LEU A 12 -11.18 -1.31 -5.01
C LEU A 12 -10.63 -2.11 -3.82
N LEU A 13 -10.82 -3.44 -3.83
CA LEU A 13 -10.33 -4.34 -2.79
C LEU A 13 -8.80 -4.32 -2.71
N TYR A 14 -8.11 -4.25 -3.85
CA TYR A 14 -6.66 -4.09 -3.89
C TYR A 14 -6.22 -2.81 -3.16
N VAL A 15 -6.84 -1.66 -3.46
CA VAL A 15 -6.50 -0.37 -2.82
C VAL A 15 -6.77 -0.40 -1.31
N LEU A 16 -7.87 -1.03 -0.90
CA LEU A 16 -8.26 -1.13 0.52
C LEU A 16 -7.33 -2.07 1.31
N THR A 17 -6.91 -3.18 0.70
CA THR A 17 -6.06 -4.18 1.37
C THR A 17 -4.57 -3.84 1.30
N PHE A 18 -4.15 -3.00 0.36
CA PHE A 18 -2.74 -2.67 0.18
C PHE A 18 -2.05 -2.12 1.44
N PRO A 19 -2.59 -1.10 2.16
CA PRO A 19 -1.93 -0.56 3.34
C PRO A 19 -1.75 -1.60 4.45
N LEU A 20 -2.77 -2.44 4.67
CA LEU A 20 -2.69 -3.55 5.64
C LEU A 20 -1.55 -4.52 5.27
N ILE A 21 -1.50 -4.99 4.02
CA ILE A 21 -0.44 -5.90 3.54
C ILE A 21 0.92 -5.21 3.66
N PHE A 22 1.01 -3.94 3.26
CA PHE A 22 2.25 -3.19 3.28
C PHE A 22 2.81 -3.05 4.70
N PHE A 23 1.99 -2.65 5.67
CA PHE A 23 2.44 -2.45 7.05
C PHE A 23 2.64 -3.75 7.84
N THR A 24 1.92 -4.82 7.49
CA THR A 24 2.13 -6.15 8.12
C THR A 24 3.38 -6.85 7.61
N VAL A 25 3.70 -6.67 6.33
CA VAL A 25 4.89 -7.29 5.70
C VAL A 25 6.15 -6.47 5.94
N MET A 26 6.02 -5.14 6.04
CA MET A 26 7.15 -4.29 6.37
C MET A 26 7.56 -4.49 7.84
N PRO A 27 8.80 -4.90 8.13
CA PRO A 27 9.22 -5.14 9.50
C PRO A 27 9.13 -3.84 10.33
N PRO A 28 8.56 -3.90 11.55
CA PRO A 28 8.56 -2.77 12.48
C PRO A 28 10.01 -2.55 12.92
N SER A 29 10.62 -1.51 12.36
CA SER A 29 11.81 -0.81 12.85
C SER A 29 12.64 -1.57 13.92
N TYR A 30 13.56 -2.45 13.51
CA TYR A 30 14.74 -2.70 14.34
C TYR A 30 15.90 -1.86 13.80
N THR A 31 16.13 -0.78 14.56
CA THR A 31 17.25 0.17 14.58
C THR A 31 17.83 0.66 13.23
N PRO A 32 17.89 1.99 13.00
CA PRO A 32 18.46 2.56 11.79
C PRO A 32 19.97 2.29 11.75
N SER A 33 20.41 1.30 10.96
CA SER A 33 21.80 1.25 10.54
C SER A 33 21.98 2.22 9.37
N PRO A 34 22.84 3.25 9.50
CA PRO A 34 23.01 4.27 8.47
C PRO A 34 23.61 3.62 7.22
N GLY A 35 22.89 3.71 6.09
CA GLY A 35 23.40 3.29 4.78
C GLY A 35 22.62 2.17 4.08
N THR A 36 21.66 1.52 4.73
CA THR A 36 20.83 0.51 4.06
C THR A 36 19.49 1.12 3.65
N PRO A 37 19.24 1.39 2.36
CA PRO A 37 17.92 1.86 1.94
C PRO A 37 16.89 0.77 2.28
N ARG A 38 15.93 1.13 3.14
CA ARG A 38 14.77 0.31 3.50
C ARG A 38 13.99 0.00 2.22
N ARG A 39 14.29 -1.13 1.57
CA ARG A 39 13.56 -1.56 0.37
C ARG A 39 12.57 -2.64 0.77
N PRO A 40 11.29 -2.53 0.36
CA PRO A 40 10.34 -3.62 0.52
C PRO A 40 10.89 -4.88 -0.16
N PRO A 41 10.45 -6.08 0.27
CA PRO A 41 10.74 -7.31 -0.45
C PRO A 41 10.46 -7.15 -1.95
N ALA A 42 11.29 -7.75 -2.81
CA ALA A 42 11.21 -7.55 -4.25
C ALA A 42 9.80 -7.83 -4.83
N TRP A 43 9.13 -8.85 -4.29
CA TRP A 43 7.74 -9.19 -4.66
C TRP A 43 6.75 -8.07 -4.28
N LEU A 44 6.93 -7.45 -3.11
CA LEU A 44 6.06 -6.38 -2.63
C LEU A 44 6.28 -5.12 -3.47
N ASN A 45 7.48 -4.89 -3.99
CA ASN A 45 7.75 -3.78 -4.89
C ASN A 45 6.94 -3.90 -6.20
N VAL A 46 6.86 -5.10 -6.78
CA VAL A 46 6.01 -5.35 -7.97
C VAL A 46 4.53 -5.16 -7.63
N TYR A 47 4.11 -5.67 -6.48
CA TYR A 47 2.74 -5.52 -5.99
C TYR A 47 2.37 -4.06 -5.70
N ALA A 48 3.30 -3.24 -5.20
CA ALA A 48 3.05 -1.86 -4.79
C ALA A 48 3.04 -0.84 -5.94
N ARG A 49 3.64 -1.18 -7.09
CA ARG A 49 3.76 -0.26 -8.24
C ARG A 49 2.44 0.37 -8.70
N PRO A 50 1.33 -0.37 -8.85
CA PRO A 50 0.05 0.24 -9.23
C PRO A 50 -0.48 1.21 -8.18
N PHE A 51 -0.25 0.91 -6.90
CA PHE A 51 -0.64 1.79 -5.80
C PHE A 51 0.19 3.08 -5.83
N PHE A 52 1.52 2.98 -5.94
CA PHE A 52 2.38 4.16 -6.05
C PHE A 52 2.06 5.01 -7.28
N TRP A 53 1.81 4.39 -8.44
CA TRP A 53 1.37 5.12 -9.62
C TRP A 53 0.05 5.89 -9.36
N MET A 54 -0.90 5.27 -8.65
CA MET A 54 -2.15 5.92 -8.27
C MET A 54 -1.89 7.13 -7.35
N MET A 55 -1.03 6.97 -6.36
CA MET A 55 -0.61 8.05 -5.47
C MET A 55 0.08 9.21 -6.21
N ASP A 56 0.87 8.91 -7.24
CA ASP A 56 1.65 9.92 -7.96
C ASP A 56 0.86 10.63 -9.07
N LYS A 57 -0.13 9.96 -9.65
CA LYS A 57 -0.77 10.39 -10.91
C LYS A 57 -2.25 10.68 -10.80
N THR A 58 -2.89 10.40 -9.65
CA THR A 58 -4.34 10.51 -9.54
C THR A 58 -4.80 11.40 -8.38
N PRO A 59 -5.96 12.08 -8.49
CA PRO A 59 -6.53 12.90 -7.42
C PRO A 59 -6.69 12.24 -6.04
N PRO A 60 -7.01 10.94 -5.88
CA PRO A 60 -7.19 10.31 -4.57
C PRO A 60 -5.90 10.10 -3.76
N ALA A 61 -4.75 10.62 -4.19
CA ALA A 61 -3.49 10.52 -3.45
C ALA A 61 -3.60 10.97 -1.98
N HIS A 62 -4.29 12.08 -1.73
CA HIS A 62 -4.45 12.61 -0.37
C HIS A 62 -5.27 11.69 0.55
N PRO A 63 -6.51 11.27 0.20
CA PRO A 63 -7.28 10.35 1.04
C PRO A 63 -6.61 8.99 1.21
N LEU A 64 -5.89 8.48 0.20
CA LEU A 64 -5.15 7.22 0.32
C LEU A 64 -3.95 7.32 1.28
N ASN A 65 -3.27 8.47 1.31
CA ASN A 65 -2.21 8.73 2.30
C ASN A 65 -2.78 8.75 3.72
N GLN A 66 -3.91 9.44 3.94
CA GLN A 66 -4.57 9.46 5.25
C GLN A 66 -5.02 8.06 5.68
N TYR A 67 -5.57 7.28 4.75
CA TYR A 67 -5.96 5.90 5.01
C TYR A 67 -4.77 5.01 5.40
N GLY A 68 -3.63 5.16 4.71
CA GLY A 68 -2.38 4.49 5.08
C GLY A 68 -1.86 4.91 6.46
N ALA A 69 -1.92 6.20 6.79
CA ALA A 69 -1.51 6.70 8.09
C ALA A 69 -2.39 6.14 9.22
N TRP A 70 -3.70 6.06 9.00
CA TRP A 70 -4.62 5.42 9.94
C TRP A 70 -4.26 3.95 10.18
N TRP A 71 -4.02 3.18 9.12
CA TRP A 71 -3.57 1.79 9.25
C TRP A 71 -2.28 1.65 10.05
N ARG A 72 -1.30 2.53 9.80
CA ARG A 72 -0.06 2.54 10.58
C ARG A 72 -0.33 2.78 12.06
N SER A 73 -1.18 3.75 12.40
CA SER A 73 -1.55 4.02 13.80
C SER A 73 -2.31 2.90 14.50
N MET A 74 -2.96 2.00 13.75
CA MET A 74 -3.66 0.84 14.31
C MET A 74 -2.73 -0.36 14.56
N LEU A 75 -1.53 -0.34 13.98
CA LEU A 75 -0.55 -1.45 14.04
C LEU A 75 0.67 -1.12 14.93
N GLU A 76 0.78 0.12 15.41
CA GLU A 76 1.78 0.61 16.39
C GLU A 76 1.17 0.71 17.79
#